data_AF-A0A7V8BMG2-F1
#
_entry.id   AF-A0A7V8BMG2-F1
#
_cell.length_a   1.000
_cell.length_b   1.000
_cell.length_c   1.000
_cell.angle_alpha   90.00
_cell.angle_beta   90.00
_cell.angle_gamma   90.00
#
_symmetry.space_group_name_H-M   'P 1'
#
loop_
_entity.id
_entity.type
_entity.pdbx_description
1 polymer ?
#
loop_
_entity_poly.entity_id
_entity_poly.type
_entity_poly.pdbx_seq_one_letter_code
_entity_poly.pdbx_strand_id
1 'polypeptide(L)'
;MINLIIFSLNLFTSTAPQTESGIFGSWKATKLVAGYVTTNEDADAVIGEEMILSDSLFDFLDWDERNPQYEIKTVKTSTYFPVFRYNAIYYGINSDSIIVITVRYKQKGQRTTLFLDGNRLIAPIYSHLLFFEKIK
;
A
#
# COMPACT_ATOMS: atom_id res chain seq x y z
N MET A 1 54.62 -13.37 21.02
CA MET A 1 54.02 -13.23 19.68
C MET A 1 52.54 -13.52 19.81
N ILE A 2 51.68 -12.52 19.63
CA ILE A 2 50.23 -12.66 19.70
C ILE A 2 49.70 -12.46 18.29
N ASN A 3 49.04 -13.49 17.75
CA ASN A 3 48.36 -13.43 16.46
C ASN A 3 47.00 -12.76 16.67
N LEU A 4 46.82 -11.56 16.10
CA LEU A 4 45.57 -10.83 16.13
C LEU A 4 44.76 -11.23 14.88
N ILE A 5 43.76 -12.09 15.07
CA ILE A 5 42.80 -12.41 14.01
C ILE A 5 41.79 -11.28 13.96
N ILE A 6 41.86 -10.46 12.91
CA ILE A 6 40.86 -9.42 12.62
C ILE A 6 39.65 -10.13 11.99
N PHE A 7 38.53 -10.19 12.72
CA PHE A 7 37.24 -10.51 12.14
C PHE A 7 36.75 -9.31 11.34
N SER A 8 36.83 -9.40 10.02
CA SER A 8 36.13 -8.48 9.12
C SER A 8 34.63 -8.73 9.27
N LEU A 9 33.91 -7.83 9.94
CA LEU A 9 32.45 -7.80 9.83
C LEU A 9 32.11 -7.45 8.37
N ASN A 10 31.57 -8.43 7.65
CA ASN A 10 30.81 -8.16 6.43
C ASN A 10 29.57 -7.34 6.84
N LEU A 11 29.66 -6.03 6.66
CA LEU A 11 28.51 -5.15 6.62
C LEU A 11 27.64 -5.60 5.44
N PHE A 12 26.62 -6.40 5.73
CA PHE A 12 25.48 -6.54 4.83
C PHE A 12 24.80 -5.17 4.76
N THR A 13 25.17 -4.36 3.78
CA THR A 13 24.34 -3.25 3.35
C THR A 13 23.10 -3.87 2.71
N SER A 14 22.08 -4.13 3.52
CA SER A 14 20.71 -4.26 3.04
C SER A 14 20.35 -2.92 2.41
N THR A 15 20.57 -2.79 1.09
CA THR A 15 19.86 -1.78 0.32
C THR A 15 18.39 -2.16 0.42
N ALA A 16 17.65 -1.54 1.35
CA ALA A 16 16.20 -1.53 1.28
C ALA A 16 15.85 -1.09 -0.16
N PRO A 17 15.04 -1.86 -0.89
CA PRO A 17 14.81 -1.57 -2.29
C PRO A 17 14.20 -0.16 -2.38
N GLN A 18 14.70 0.65 -3.32
CA GLN A 18 14.30 2.06 -3.53
C GLN A 18 12.78 2.28 -3.68
N THR A 19 12.00 1.21 -3.81
CA THR A 19 10.54 1.15 -3.79
C THR A 19 9.89 1.60 -2.47
N GLU A 20 10.56 1.55 -1.32
CA GLU A 20 9.93 1.90 -0.03
C GLU A 20 9.67 3.41 0.12
N SER A 21 10.58 4.28 -0.32
CA SER A 21 10.38 5.74 -0.19
C SER A 21 9.22 6.29 -1.04
N GLY A 22 8.86 5.57 -2.11
CA GLY A 22 7.74 5.92 -2.98
C GLY A 22 6.38 5.75 -2.30
N ILE A 23 6.27 4.88 -1.30
CA ILE A 23 5.02 4.49 -0.63
C ILE A 23 4.67 5.46 0.51
N PHE A 24 5.66 5.86 1.30
CA PHE A 24 5.45 6.73 2.47
C PHE A 24 5.16 8.18 2.07
N GLY A 25 4.33 8.86 2.85
CA GLY A 25 3.90 10.23 2.64
C GLY A 25 2.38 10.39 2.77
N SER A 26 1.89 11.57 2.39
CA SER A 26 0.47 11.87 2.33
C SER A 26 -0.08 11.61 0.95
N TRP A 27 -1.30 11.09 0.90
CA TRP A 27 -1.99 10.65 -0.31
C TRP A 27 -3.41 11.19 -0.31
N LYS A 28 -3.84 11.80 -1.41
CA LYS A 28 -5.20 12.34 -1.53
C LYS A 28 -6.05 11.43 -2.38
N ALA A 29 -7.23 11.06 -1.89
CA ALA A 29 -8.23 10.32 -2.64
C ALA A 29 -8.75 11.16 -3.81
N THR A 30 -8.63 10.67 -5.05
CA THR A 30 -9.00 11.43 -6.26
C THR A 30 -10.03 10.74 -7.13
N LYS A 31 -10.14 9.41 -7.04
CA LYS A 31 -11.04 8.64 -7.90
C LYS A 31 -11.54 7.41 -7.17
N LEU A 32 -12.83 7.13 -7.32
CA LEU A 32 -13.45 5.89 -6.87
C LEU A 32 -13.87 5.06 -8.08
N VAL A 33 -13.69 3.75 -8.01
CA VAL A 33 -14.23 2.80 -8.99
C VAL A 33 -15.01 1.73 -8.27
N ALA A 34 -16.28 1.56 -8.64
CA ALA A 34 -17.14 0.51 -8.10
C ALA A 34 -16.57 -0.88 -8.39
N GLY A 35 -16.50 -1.71 -7.34
CA GLY A 35 -16.31 -3.15 -7.47
C GLY A 35 -17.62 -3.86 -7.79
N TYR A 36 -17.79 -5.08 -7.28
CA TYR A 36 -18.90 -5.97 -7.64
C TYR A 36 -20.28 -5.58 -7.08
N VAL A 37 -20.38 -4.60 -6.17
CA VAL A 37 -21.66 -4.24 -5.52
C VAL A 37 -21.97 -2.77 -5.77
N THR A 38 -23.05 -2.55 -6.52
CA THR A 38 -23.64 -1.26 -6.84
C THR A 38 -24.62 -0.86 -5.75
N THR A 39 -24.23 0.11 -4.91
CA THR A 39 -25.07 1.09 -4.19
C THR A 39 -24.41 1.39 -2.85
N ASN A 40 -23.61 2.46 -2.79
CA ASN A 40 -23.40 3.17 -1.53
C ASN A 40 -23.33 4.65 -1.86
N GLU A 41 -24.36 5.37 -1.45
CA GLU A 41 -24.51 6.82 -1.67
C GLU A 41 -23.44 7.64 -0.90
N ASP A 42 -22.68 7.01 -0.01
CA ASP A 42 -21.60 7.63 0.76
C ASP A 42 -20.20 7.50 0.13
N ALA A 43 -20.08 6.81 -1.01
CA ALA A 43 -18.77 6.48 -1.57
C ALA A 43 -18.07 7.69 -2.23
N ASP A 44 -18.83 8.69 -2.70
CA ASP A 44 -18.23 9.93 -3.21
C ASP A 44 -17.72 10.84 -2.09
N ALA A 45 -18.23 10.68 -0.85
CA ALA A 45 -17.83 11.49 0.30
C ALA A 45 -16.36 11.28 0.71
N VAL A 46 -15.76 10.14 0.32
CA VAL A 46 -14.34 9.86 0.60
C VAL A 46 -13.38 10.48 -0.43
N ILE A 47 -13.90 11.09 -1.51
CA ILE A 47 -13.06 11.81 -2.47
C ILE A 47 -12.58 13.12 -1.83
N GLY A 48 -11.26 13.35 -1.91
CA GLY A 48 -10.60 14.49 -1.31
C GLY A 48 -10.02 14.21 0.07
N GLU A 49 -10.41 13.10 0.72
CA GLU A 49 -9.84 12.65 1.98
C GLU A 49 -8.37 12.28 1.84
N GLU A 50 -7.61 12.45 2.93
CA GLU A 50 -6.18 12.21 2.96
C GLU A 50 -5.83 10.95 3.74
N MET A 51 -4.89 10.19 3.21
CA MET A 51 -4.30 9.02 3.85
C MET A 51 -2.82 9.30 4.13
N ILE A 52 -2.36 8.99 5.34
CA ILE A 52 -0.96 9.12 5.74
C ILE A 52 -0.35 7.72 5.90
N LEU A 53 0.78 7.48 5.23
CA LEU A 53 1.64 6.32 5.46
C LEU A 53 3.00 6.80 5.95
N SER A 54 3.39 6.42 7.16
CA SER A 54 4.70 6.72 7.72
C SER A 54 5.11 5.66 8.73
N ASP A 55 6.38 5.62 9.10
CA ASP A 55 6.89 4.71 10.14
C ASP A 55 6.21 4.93 11.51
N SER A 56 5.69 6.14 11.74
CA SER A 56 5.07 6.53 13.02
C SER A 56 3.54 6.43 13.02
N LEU A 57 2.90 6.52 11.85
CA LEU A 57 1.45 6.70 11.73
C LEU A 57 0.95 6.13 10.41
N PHE A 58 -0.06 5.28 10.51
CA PHE A 58 -1.02 5.02 9.44
C PHE A 58 -2.34 5.65 9.85
N ASP A 59 -2.90 6.52 9.00
CA ASP A 59 -4.15 7.22 9.28
C ASP A 59 -4.96 7.39 8.00
N PHE A 60 -6.21 6.94 8.02
CA PHE A 60 -7.19 7.13 6.98
C PHE A 60 -8.60 6.76 7.47
N LEU A 61 -9.54 7.70 7.51
CA LEU A 61 -10.90 7.46 8.01
C LEU A 61 -10.90 6.81 9.41
N ASP A 62 -11.43 5.58 9.55
CA ASP A 62 -11.44 4.79 10.78
C ASP A 62 -10.21 3.88 10.94
N TRP A 63 -9.27 3.95 10.00
CA TRP A 63 -8.03 3.17 9.98
C TRP A 63 -6.87 3.96 10.56
N ASP A 64 -6.79 3.98 11.88
CA ASP A 64 -5.69 4.60 12.61
C ASP A 64 -4.80 3.54 13.31
N GLU A 65 -3.48 3.67 13.14
CA GLU A 65 -2.48 2.89 13.89
C GLU A 65 -1.20 3.70 14.11
N ARG A 66 -0.75 3.76 15.38
CA ARG A 66 0.55 4.32 15.74
C ARG A 66 1.64 3.25 15.70
N ASN A 67 2.80 3.60 15.15
CA ASN A 67 3.92 2.68 14.91
C ASN A 67 3.50 1.42 14.14
N PRO A 68 2.85 1.58 12.97
CA PRO A 68 2.36 0.47 12.17
C PRO A 68 3.51 -0.45 11.73
N GLN A 69 3.18 -1.71 11.45
CA GLN A 69 4.10 -2.65 10.79
C GLN A 69 3.67 -2.87 9.36
N TYR A 70 4.59 -2.63 8.43
CA TYR A 70 4.36 -2.81 7.00
C TYR A 70 5.02 -4.10 6.51
N GLU A 71 4.29 -4.87 5.72
CA GLU A 71 4.83 -5.95 4.89
C GLU A 71 4.58 -5.59 3.43
N ILE A 72 5.67 -5.42 2.67
CA ILE A 72 5.64 -4.90 1.29
C ILE A 72 6.15 -5.98 0.35
N LYS A 73 5.35 -6.33 -0.68
CA LYS A 73 5.69 -7.38 -1.65
C LYS A 73 5.29 -6.99 -3.06
N THR A 74 6.14 -7.25 -4.03
CA THR A 74 5.78 -7.15 -5.45
C THR A 74 5.15 -8.47 -5.89
N VAL A 75 3.99 -8.40 -6.54
CA VAL A 75 3.21 -9.57 -6.96
C VAL A 75 2.66 -9.38 -8.37
N LYS A 76 2.28 -10.47 -9.04
CA LYS A 76 1.53 -10.38 -10.30
C LYS A 76 0.13 -9.83 -10.02
N THR A 77 -0.31 -8.88 -10.83
CA THR A 77 -1.66 -8.27 -10.68
C THR A 77 -2.77 -9.33 -10.73
N SER A 78 -2.60 -10.35 -11.58
CA SER A 78 -3.55 -11.47 -11.71
C SER A 78 -3.69 -12.33 -10.44
N THR A 79 -2.76 -12.25 -9.49
CA THR A 79 -2.86 -13.00 -8.22
C THR A 79 -3.90 -12.38 -7.28
N TYR A 80 -4.07 -11.06 -7.32
CA TYR A 80 -4.99 -10.32 -6.43
C TYR A 80 -6.28 -9.90 -7.12
N PHE A 81 -6.25 -9.79 -8.45
CA PHE A 81 -7.41 -9.52 -9.28
C PHE A 81 -7.64 -10.72 -10.24
N PRO A 82 -8.02 -11.91 -9.71
CA PRO A 82 -7.96 -13.18 -10.44
C PRO A 82 -9.06 -13.36 -11.51
N VAL A 83 -10.14 -12.57 -11.45
CA VAL A 83 -11.26 -12.69 -12.39
C VAL A 83 -10.95 -11.87 -13.65
N PHE A 84 -10.15 -12.45 -14.56
CA PHE A 84 -9.73 -11.90 -15.87
C PHE A 84 -8.91 -10.60 -15.82
N ARG A 85 -7.83 -10.56 -16.61
CA ARG A 85 -7.00 -9.36 -16.89
C ARG A 85 -7.83 -8.13 -17.31
N TYR A 86 -9.04 -8.34 -17.84
CA TYR A 86 -10.02 -7.31 -18.18
C TYR A 86 -10.62 -6.57 -16.96
N ASN A 87 -10.68 -7.18 -15.77
CA ASN A 87 -11.18 -6.50 -14.57
C ASN A 87 -10.14 -5.55 -13.96
N ALA A 88 -8.86 -5.89 -13.92
CA ALA A 88 -7.84 -4.97 -13.39
C ALA A 88 -7.81 -3.66 -14.20
N ILE A 89 -7.83 -3.75 -15.52
CA ILE A 89 -7.92 -2.59 -16.42
C ILE A 89 -9.25 -1.85 -16.26
N TYR A 90 -10.38 -2.55 -16.12
CA TYR A 90 -11.67 -1.94 -15.80
C TYR A 90 -11.61 -1.12 -14.51
N TYR A 91 -10.89 -1.61 -13.51
CA TYR A 91 -10.63 -0.89 -12.28
C TYR A 91 -9.62 0.25 -12.44
N GLY A 92 -8.91 0.36 -13.57
CA GLY A 92 -7.89 1.38 -13.83
C GLY A 92 -6.50 0.99 -13.36
N ILE A 93 -6.26 -0.31 -13.13
CA ILE A 93 -4.97 -0.92 -12.81
C ILE A 93 -4.35 -1.45 -14.10
N ASN A 94 -3.21 -0.90 -14.49
CA ASN A 94 -2.64 -1.14 -15.81
C ASN A 94 -1.31 -1.91 -15.79
N SER A 95 -0.65 -2.03 -14.64
CA SER A 95 0.61 -2.77 -14.57
C SER A 95 0.40 -4.29 -14.49
N ASP A 96 1.32 -5.05 -15.07
CA ASP A 96 1.37 -6.51 -14.98
C ASP A 96 1.77 -7.01 -13.57
N SER A 97 2.41 -6.14 -12.81
CA SER A 97 2.75 -6.34 -11.39
C SER A 97 2.36 -5.13 -10.57
N ILE A 98 1.95 -5.37 -9.34
CA ILE A 98 1.63 -4.34 -8.34
C ILE A 98 2.45 -4.58 -7.09
N ILE A 99 2.64 -3.53 -6.28
CA ILE A 99 3.15 -3.67 -4.92
C ILE A 99 1.95 -3.81 -3.98
N VAL A 100 1.96 -4.86 -3.17
CA VAL A 100 1.01 -5.09 -2.09
C VAL A 100 1.63 -4.60 -0.80
N ILE A 101 0.92 -3.73 -0.09
CA ILE A 101 1.32 -3.15 1.19
C ILE A 101 0.33 -3.66 2.23
N THR A 102 0.76 -4.52 3.13
CA THR A 102 -0.05 -4.97 4.26
C THR A 102 0.30 -4.15 5.48
N VAL A 103 -0.67 -3.42 6.02
CA VAL A 103 -0.52 -2.67 7.28
C VAL A 103 -1.09 -3.53 8.40
N ARG A 104 -0.26 -3.85 9.39
CA ARG A 104 -0.66 -4.62 10.58
C ARG A 104 -0.90 -3.69 11.76
N TYR A 105 -2.08 -3.81 12.36
CA TYR A 105 -2.50 -3.04 13.53
C TYR A 105 -2.11 -3.82 14.77
N LYS A 106 -1.13 -3.30 15.54
CA LYS A 106 -0.63 -4.02 16.72
C LYS A 106 -1.69 -4.10 17.80
N GLN A 107 -2.51 -3.06 17.93
CA GLN A 107 -3.48 -2.95 19.02
C GLN A 107 -4.78 -3.69 18.73
N LYS A 108 -5.22 -3.71 17.47
CA LYS A 108 -6.53 -4.26 17.07
C LYS A 108 -6.46 -5.70 16.54
N GLY A 109 -5.26 -6.25 16.31
CA GLY A 109 -5.10 -7.58 15.69
C GLY A 109 -5.62 -7.67 14.25
N GLN A 110 -5.89 -6.52 13.64
CA GLN A 110 -6.42 -6.36 12.29
C GLN A 110 -5.28 -6.15 11.29
N ARG A 111 -5.60 -6.27 10.01
CA ARG A 111 -4.73 -5.86 8.92
C ARG A 111 -5.54 -5.24 7.79
N THR A 112 -4.99 -4.23 7.14
CA THR A 112 -5.52 -3.73 5.87
C THR A 112 -4.49 -3.98 4.77
N THR A 113 -4.98 -4.06 3.54
CA THR A 113 -4.14 -4.29 2.35
C THR A 113 -4.37 -3.16 1.37
N LEU A 114 -3.29 -2.47 1.02
CA LEU A 114 -3.24 -1.43 0.01
C LEU A 114 -2.45 -1.94 -1.19
N PHE A 115 -2.66 -1.32 -2.34
CA PHE A 115 -1.94 -1.63 -3.57
C PHE A 115 -1.28 -0.38 -4.12
N LEU A 116 -0.07 -0.51 -4.66
CA LEU A 116 0.58 0.52 -5.46
C LEU A 116 0.69 0.04 -6.91
N ASP A 117 0.07 0.77 -7.82
CA ASP A 117 0.18 0.59 -9.27
C ASP A 117 0.91 1.80 -9.88
N GLY A 118 2.18 1.60 -10.25
CA GLY A 118 3.08 2.69 -10.61
C GLY A 118 3.20 3.72 -9.47
N ASN A 119 2.64 4.91 -9.66
CA ASN A 119 2.63 6.00 -8.68
C ASN A 119 1.25 6.27 -8.05
N ARG A 120 0.28 5.35 -8.22
CA ARG A 120 -1.05 5.49 -7.63
C ARG A 120 -1.22 4.48 -6.52
N LEU A 121 -1.60 4.96 -5.35
CA LEU A 121 -2.02 4.11 -4.24
C LEU A 121 -3.49 3.78 -4.41
N ILE A 122 -3.88 2.57 -4.00
CA ILE A 122 -5.23 2.05 -4.15
C ILE A 122 -5.62 1.35 -2.85
N ALA A 123 -6.77 1.71 -2.29
CA ALA A 123 -7.34 1.08 -1.11
C ALA A 123 -8.71 0.48 -1.42
N PRO A 124 -8.99 -0.77 -1.01
CA PRO A 124 -10.33 -1.33 -1.08
C PRO A 124 -11.21 -0.74 0.05
N ILE A 125 -12.29 -0.05 -0.30
CA ILE A 125 -13.23 0.57 0.65
C ILE A 125 -14.67 0.30 0.22
N TYR A 126 -15.52 -0.17 1.13
CA TYR A 126 -16.97 -0.36 0.91
C TYR A 126 -17.35 -0.98 -0.45
N SER A 127 -16.69 -2.08 -0.86
CA SER A 127 -16.85 -2.74 -2.17
C SER A 127 -16.37 -1.95 -3.39
N HIS A 128 -15.62 -0.87 -3.20
CA HIS A 128 -15.01 -0.03 -4.23
C HIS A 128 -13.49 -0.08 -4.12
N LEU A 129 -12.82 0.40 -5.17
CA LEU A 129 -11.41 0.72 -5.17
C LEU A 129 -11.26 2.24 -5.19
N LEU A 130 -10.65 2.76 -4.14
CA LEU A 130 -10.33 4.16 -3.99
C LEU A 130 -8.89 4.41 -4.42
N PHE A 131 -8.69 5.33 -5.35
CA PHE A 131 -7.41 5.69 -5.93
C PHE A 131 -6.92 6.99 -5.32
N PHE A 132 -5.62 7.03 -5.05
CA PHE A 132 -4.97 8.17 -4.44
C PHE A 132 -3.80 8.65 -5.28
N GLU A 133 -3.56 9.95 -5.20
CA GLU A 133 -2.38 10.62 -5.73
C GLU A 133 -1.51 11.12 -4.58
N LYS A 134 -0.19 11.02 -4.73
CA LYS A 134 0.74 11.47 -3.70
C LYS A 134 0.72 13.00 -3.61
N ILE A 135 0.58 13.53 -2.41
CA ILE A 135 0.68 14.96 -2.13
C ILE A 135 2.18 15.30 -2.06
N LYS A 136 2.61 16.28 -2.85
CA LYS A 136 4.02 16.68 -2.96
C LYS A 136 4.55 17.33 -1.70
#